data_AF-A0A1C7NC49-F1
#
_entry.id   AF-A0A1C7NC49-F1
#
_cell.length_a   1.000
_cell.length_b   1.000
_cell.length_c   1.000
_cell.angle_alpha   90.00
_cell.angle_beta   90.00
_cell.angle_gamma   90.00
#
_symmetry.space_group_name_H-M   'P 1'
#
loop_
_entity.id
_entity.type
_entity.pdbx_description
1 polymer ?
#
loop_
_entity_poly.entity_id
_entity_poly.type
_entity_poly.pdbx_seq_one_letter_code
_entity_poly.pdbx_strand_id
1 'polypeptide(L)'
;MFNKILTSYSYPFASSSFKAASCLQPFELKIRQQPIQARINTTNDRDRRPLDPPPIVQILFHHPDNQINQSCLQDPYLIMAVTLVDSDRRELPNHSVPLALLGQTASSMYRLKDINNQDGGFFVFGDISVRLEGYFRLKLSLFQISTHGAVNLKSIYSNVFQVYSVKTFPGMLESTFLSRSFSDQGVRIRIRKEHRIQLHHSNKRKLSREEEQQQQAKRTISLLSSGSMPALSTFYNTNSNHSKPLHHKTCPTPTDTLLSFLNQKGAGKDPSSTYSILNDPAW
;
A
#
# COMPACT_ATOMS: atom_id res chain seq x y z
N MET A 1 9.56 54.13 -20.89
CA MET A 1 9.20 53.97 -19.46
C MET A 1 7.91 53.17 -19.39
N PHE A 2 7.96 51.89 -19.02
CA PHE A 2 6.76 51.05 -18.82
C PHE A 2 6.50 50.91 -17.32
N ASN A 3 5.47 51.58 -16.83
CA ASN A 3 4.97 51.39 -15.47
C ASN A 3 4.15 50.08 -15.42
N LYS A 4 4.72 49.03 -14.83
CA LYS A 4 3.94 47.84 -14.42
C LYS A 4 3.24 48.16 -13.11
N ILE A 5 1.92 48.25 -13.15
CA ILE A 5 1.07 48.28 -11.97
C ILE A 5 1.16 46.89 -11.32
N LEU A 6 1.87 46.82 -10.19
CA LEU A 6 1.82 45.67 -9.28
C LEU A 6 0.50 45.74 -8.51
N THR A 7 -0.55 45.10 -9.03
CA THR A 7 -1.74 44.82 -8.24
C THR A 7 -1.38 43.78 -7.19
N SER A 8 -1.03 44.25 -5.98
CA SER A 8 -0.94 43.38 -4.82
C SER A 8 -2.35 42.92 -4.46
N TYR A 9 -2.68 41.68 -4.78
CA TYR A 9 -3.87 41.04 -4.22
C TYR A 9 -3.62 40.82 -2.73
N SER A 10 -4.13 41.75 -1.91
CA SER A 10 -4.31 41.48 -0.48
C SER A 10 -5.47 40.52 -0.38
N TYR A 11 -5.19 39.26 -0.05
CA TYR A 11 -6.22 38.35 0.41
C TYR A 11 -6.55 38.78 1.84
N PRO A 12 -7.71 39.39 2.11
CA PRO A 12 -8.14 39.55 3.48
C PRO A 12 -8.23 38.14 4.05
N PHE A 13 -7.41 37.84 5.05
CA PHE A 13 -7.57 36.64 5.84
C PHE A 13 -9.01 36.70 6.36
N ALA A 14 -9.89 35.84 5.82
CA ALA A 14 -11.24 35.74 6.33
C ALA A 14 -11.07 35.43 7.81
N SER A 15 -11.47 36.37 8.67
CA SER A 15 -11.57 36.16 10.10
C SER A 15 -12.63 35.08 10.27
N SER A 16 -12.18 33.84 10.19
CA SER A 16 -13.02 32.70 10.49
C SER A 16 -13.31 32.84 11.96
N SER A 17 -14.55 33.22 12.27
CA SER A 17 -15.09 33.24 13.62
C SER A 17 -15.24 31.82 14.18
N PHE A 18 -14.39 30.88 13.76
CA PHE A 18 -14.03 29.75 14.59
C PHE A 18 -13.50 30.36 15.87
N LYS A 19 -14.36 30.40 16.90
CA LYS A 19 -13.93 30.56 18.26
C LYS A 19 -12.93 29.43 18.50
N ALA A 20 -11.65 29.68 18.22
CA ALA A 20 -10.55 28.74 18.42
C ALA A 20 -10.51 28.22 19.87
N ALA A 21 -11.21 28.91 20.77
CA ALA A 21 -11.43 28.57 22.16
C ALA A 21 -12.47 27.45 22.43
N SER A 22 -13.41 27.13 21.53
CA SER A 22 -14.53 26.23 21.89
C SER A 22 -14.23 24.73 21.72
N CYS A 23 -13.08 24.34 21.17
CA CYS A 23 -12.71 22.92 21.00
C CYS A 23 -11.74 22.40 22.09
N LEU A 24 -11.39 23.19 23.12
CA LEU A 24 -10.73 22.70 24.34
C LEU A 24 -11.67 21.85 25.23
N GLN A 25 -12.62 21.17 24.59
CA GLN A 25 -13.58 20.27 25.20
C GLN A 25 -12.90 18.94 25.50
N PRO A 26 -13.40 18.16 26.47
CA PRO A 26 -12.91 16.81 26.66
C PRO A 26 -13.04 16.04 25.35
N PHE A 27 -11.90 15.56 24.85
CA PHE A 27 -11.83 14.70 23.68
C PHE A 27 -11.06 13.42 23.99
N GLU A 28 -11.42 12.37 23.27
CA GLU A 28 -10.76 11.08 23.32
C GLU A 28 -10.07 10.79 21.99
N LEU A 29 -8.90 10.15 22.04
CA LEU A 29 -8.24 9.62 20.86
C LEU A 29 -8.34 8.10 20.90
N LYS A 30 -8.81 7.49 19.81
CA LYS A 30 -8.88 6.03 19.66
C LYS A 30 -8.12 5.58 18.41
N ILE A 31 -7.21 4.64 18.57
CA ILE A 31 -6.59 3.99 17.42
C ILE A 31 -7.58 2.98 16.86
N ARG A 32 -8.19 3.31 15.73
CA ARG A 32 -9.19 2.49 15.03
C ARG A 32 -8.57 1.42 14.14
N GLN A 33 -7.33 1.63 13.72
CA GLN A 33 -6.53 0.64 13.02
C GLN A 33 -5.10 0.70 13.52
N GLN A 34 -4.64 -0.43 14.09
CA GLN A 34 -3.28 -0.59 14.60
C GLN A 34 -2.33 -0.97 13.46
N PRO A 35 -1.08 -0.47 13.45
CA PRO A 35 -0.05 -1.07 12.62
C PRO A 35 0.27 -2.47 13.13
N ILE A 36 0.59 -3.39 12.22
CA ILE A 36 0.93 -4.78 12.55
C ILE A 36 2.37 -5.06 12.14
N GLN A 37 2.76 -4.63 10.95
CA GLN A 37 4.05 -4.94 10.37
C GLN A 37 4.56 -3.88 9.40
N ALA A 38 5.87 -3.81 9.26
CA ALA A 38 6.55 -3.05 8.22
C ALA A 38 7.73 -3.85 7.67
N ARG A 39 8.15 -3.50 6.46
CA ARG A 39 9.48 -3.87 5.94
C ARG A 39 10.40 -2.68 6.14
N ILE A 40 11.61 -2.92 6.61
CA ILE A 40 12.64 -1.88 6.66
C ILE A 40 12.84 -1.28 5.27
N ASN A 41 12.81 0.05 5.19
CA ASN A 41 13.06 0.76 3.96
C ASN A 41 14.56 0.87 3.73
N THR A 42 15.02 0.36 2.58
CA THR A 42 16.39 0.56 2.09
C THR A 42 16.56 1.95 1.47
N THR A 43 17.78 2.31 1.08
CA THR A 43 18.09 3.61 0.44
C THR A 43 17.34 3.86 -0.89
N ASN A 44 16.76 2.83 -1.52
CA ASN A 44 15.97 2.97 -2.74
C ASN A 44 14.49 3.25 -2.45
N ASP A 45 14.06 4.49 -2.69
CA ASP A 45 12.67 4.93 -2.49
C ASP A 45 11.65 4.25 -3.41
N ARG A 46 12.07 3.68 -4.56
CA ARG A 46 11.14 3.01 -5.49
C ARG A 46 10.57 1.71 -4.92
N ASP A 47 11.31 1.04 -4.04
CA ASP A 47 10.87 -0.21 -3.40
C ASP A 47 10.27 0.04 -2.00
N ARG A 48 9.94 1.29 -1.68
CA ARG A 48 9.36 1.66 -0.40
C ARG A 48 8.07 0.89 -0.13
N ARG A 49 7.98 0.35 1.09
CA ARG A 49 6.77 -0.32 1.59
C ARG A 49 6.26 0.46 2.80
N PRO A 50 5.02 0.98 2.75
CA PRO A 50 4.46 1.65 3.90
C PRO A 50 4.16 0.62 5.00
N LEU A 51 4.00 1.12 6.22
CA LEU A 51 3.53 0.41 7.39
C LEU A 51 2.13 -0.15 7.14
N ASP A 52 1.88 -1.36 7.63
CA ASP A 52 0.74 -2.14 7.22
C ASP A 52 0.06 -2.85 8.41
N PRO A 53 -1.27 -2.74 8.57
CA PRO A 53 -2.16 -1.82 7.84
C PRO A 53 -1.88 -0.35 8.25
N PRO A 54 -2.33 0.65 7.47
CA PRO A 54 -2.03 2.06 7.78
C PRO A 54 -2.66 2.48 9.11
N PRO A 55 -1.93 3.15 10.02
CA PRO A 55 -2.51 3.64 11.27
C PRO A 55 -3.66 4.61 11.01
N ILE A 56 -4.77 4.39 11.70
CA ILE A 56 -5.95 5.28 11.66
C ILE A 56 -6.33 5.62 13.10
N VAL A 57 -6.37 6.91 13.40
CA VAL A 57 -6.77 7.43 14.71
C VAL A 57 -8.04 8.24 14.57
N GLN A 58 -9.02 8.00 15.43
CA GLN A 58 -10.24 8.78 15.52
C GLN A 58 -10.13 9.76 16.70
N ILE A 59 -10.59 10.98 16.49
CA ILE A 59 -10.89 11.92 17.57
C ILE A 59 -12.39 11.89 17.87
N LEU A 60 -12.73 11.80 19.15
CA LEU A 60 -14.10 11.83 19.67
C LEU A 60 -14.25 13.07 20.53
N PHE A 61 -15.15 13.96 20.14
CA PHE A 61 -15.50 15.14 20.94
C PHE A 61 -16.66 14.79 21.88
N HIS A 62 -16.56 15.21 23.14
CA HIS A 62 -17.58 14.95 24.17
C HIS A 62 -18.26 16.24 24.63
N HIS A 63 -18.65 17.11 23.68
CA HIS A 63 -19.49 18.25 24.01
C HIS A 63 -20.95 17.79 24.21
N PRO A 64 -21.68 18.30 25.22
CA PRO A 64 -23.09 17.94 25.46
C PRO A 64 -24.01 18.31 24.29
N ASP A 65 -23.70 19.41 23.60
CA ASP A 65 -24.35 19.77 22.34
C ASP A 65 -23.66 19.10 21.15
N ASN A 66 -24.43 18.25 20.44
CA ASN A 66 -23.96 17.53 19.26
C ASN A 66 -23.66 18.44 18.06
N GLN A 67 -24.31 19.60 17.94
CA GLN A 67 -24.01 20.53 16.85
C GLN A 67 -22.56 21.03 16.94
N ILE A 68 -22.09 21.30 18.16
CA ILE A 68 -20.70 21.71 18.39
C ILE A 68 -19.73 20.57 18.02
N ASN A 69 -20.04 19.32 18.37
CA ASN A 69 -19.23 18.18 17.95
C ASN A 69 -19.10 18.10 16.42
N GLN A 70 -20.19 18.34 15.69
CA GLN A 70 -20.20 18.34 14.22
C GLN A 70 -19.41 19.52 13.62
N SER A 71 -19.46 20.70 14.25
CA SER A 71 -18.64 21.85 13.85
C SER A 71 -17.15 21.62 14.11
N CYS A 72 -16.79 20.96 15.22
CA CYS A 72 -15.41 20.61 15.55
C CYS A 72 -14.76 19.69 14.51
N LEU A 73 -15.54 18.85 13.80
CA LEU A 73 -15.04 18.02 12.69
C LEU A 73 -14.54 18.83 11.49
N GLN A 74 -14.81 20.13 11.45
CA GLN A 74 -14.36 21.03 10.38
C GLN A 74 -13.13 21.86 10.80
N ASP A 75 -12.59 21.65 12.00
CA ASP A 75 -11.44 22.40 12.51
C ASP A 75 -10.20 22.14 11.63
N PRO A 76 -9.70 23.16 10.89
CA PRO A 76 -8.56 23.00 9.99
C PRO A 76 -7.21 23.05 10.74
N TYR A 77 -7.21 23.39 12.04
CA TYR A 77 -6.00 23.63 12.82
C TYR A 77 -5.52 22.39 13.58
N LEU A 78 -6.26 21.28 13.52
CA LEU A 78 -5.87 20.02 14.15
C LEU A 78 -4.98 19.18 13.21
N ILE A 79 -3.77 18.88 13.69
CA ILE A 79 -2.80 18.02 13.01
C ILE A 79 -2.31 16.96 13.97
N MET A 80 -2.17 15.74 13.47
CA MET A 80 -1.52 14.66 14.21
C MET A 80 -0.15 14.39 13.60
N ALA A 81 0.89 14.42 14.43
CA ALA A 81 2.24 14.03 14.05
C ALA A 81 2.57 12.65 14.63
N VAL A 82 3.37 11.88 13.90
CA VAL A 82 3.79 10.53 14.31
C VAL A 82 5.30 10.49 14.52
N THR A 83 5.70 9.82 15.60
CA THR A 83 7.12 9.55 15.90
C THR A 83 7.28 8.07 16.22
N LEU A 84 8.44 7.51 15.89
CA LEU A 84 8.79 6.14 16.25
C LEU A 84 9.38 6.13 17.66
N VAL A 85 8.93 5.19 18.47
CA VAL A 85 9.48 4.94 19.81
C VAL A 85 9.78 3.46 19.96
N ASP A 86 10.63 3.11 20.92
CA ASP A 86 10.90 1.72 21.27
C ASP A 86 9.61 1.00 21.70
N SER A 87 9.62 -0.33 21.62
CA SER A 87 8.61 -1.25 22.14
C SER A 87 8.17 -0.93 23.59
N ASP A 88 9.12 -0.51 24.43
CA ASP A 88 8.93 -0.08 25.82
C ASP A 88 8.48 1.39 25.98
N ARG A 89 8.17 2.09 24.87
CA ARG A 89 7.84 3.53 24.84
C ARG A 89 8.96 4.47 25.25
N ARG A 90 10.21 3.99 25.25
CA ARG A 90 11.38 4.85 25.42
C ARG A 90 11.62 5.63 24.14
N GLU A 91 12.00 6.89 24.28
CA GLU A 91 12.39 7.70 23.13
C GLU A 91 13.64 7.09 22.49
N LEU A 92 13.67 7.04 21.17
CA LEU A 92 14.85 6.60 20.46
C LEU A 92 15.99 7.59 20.70
N PRO A 93 17.26 7.14 20.67
CA PRO A 93 18.40 8.05 20.76
C PRO A 93 18.27 9.21 19.76
N ASN A 94 18.60 10.44 20.18
CA ASN A 94 18.37 11.67 19.39
C ASN A 94 18.92 11.62 17.96
N HIS A 95 20.01 10.89 17.72
CA HIS A 95 20.60 10.72 16.39
C HIS A 95 19.77 9.83 15.44
N SER A 96 18.92 8.95 15.98
CA SER A 96 18.10 8.02 15.21
C SER A 96 16.73 8.59 14.86
N VAL A 97 16.18 9.51 15.66
CA VAL A 97 14.79 10.00 15.55
C VAL A 97 14.48 10.65 14.19
N PRO A 98 15.28 11.60 13.66
CA PRO A 98 14.97 12.27 12.39
C PRO A 98 15.01 11.33 11.18
N LEU A 99 15.70 10.20 11.32
CA LEU A 99 15.93 9.23 10.25
C LEU A 99 15.10 7.96 10.41
N ALA A 100 14.33 7.82 11.49
CA ALA A 100 13.61 6.58 11.79
C ALA A 100 12.39 6.36 10.88
N LEU A 101 11.66 7.43 10.57
CA LEU A 101 10.45 7.38 9.74
C LEU A 101 10.65 8.09 8.40
N LEU A 102 9.89 7.66 7.40
CA LEU A 102 9.82 8.27 6.09
C LEU A 102 8.38 8.43 5.62
N GLY A 103 8.19 9.33 4.66
CA GLY A 103 6.91 9.60 4.02
C GLY A 103 6.06 10.58 4.82
N GLN A 104 4.76 10.32 4.90
CA GLN A 104 3.79 11.20 5.55
C GLN A 104 3.80 11.01 7.08
N THR A 105 4.64 11.77 7.79
CA THR A 105 4.73 11.74 9.26
C THR A 105 3.77 12.71 9.97
N ALA A 106 2.97 13.47 9.23
CA ALA A 106 1.92 14.32 9.75
C ALA A 106 0.65 14.17 8.92
N SER A 107 -0.50 14.19 9.60
CA SER A 107 -1.83 14.04 8.99
C SER A 107 -2.75 15.12 9.53
N SER A 108 -3.46 15.81 8.64
CA SER A 108 -4.59 16.67 9.02
C SER A 108 -5.81 15.80 9.36
N MET A 109 -6.77 16.38 10.07
CA MET A 109 -8.04 15.70 10.32
C MET A 109 -8.87 15.57 9.04
N TYR A 110 -9.34 14.37 8.76
CA TYR A 110 -10.34 14.07 7.75
C TYR A 110 -11.71 13.92 8.41
N ARG A 111 -12.73 14.57 7.86
CA ARG A 111 -14.13 14.25 8.16
C ARG A 111 -14.57 13.11 7.24
N LEU A 112 -14.76 11.92 7.79
CA LEU A 112 -15.12 10.71 7.04
C LEU A 112 -16.32 10.04 7.69
N LYS A 113 -17.08 9.30 6.90
CA LYS A 113 -18.09 8.37 7.37
C LYS A 113 -17.45 7.10 7.85
N ASP A 114 -17.73 6.73 9.09
CA ASP A 114 -17.32 5.47 9.69
C ASP A 114 -18.25 4.31 9.26
N ILE A 115 -17.96 3.10 9.73
CA ILE A 115 -18.70 1.87 9.42
C ILE A 115 -20.19 1.91 9.82
N ASN A 116 -20.55 2.80 10.75
CA ASN A 116 -21.93 3.05 11.18
C ASN A 116 -22.61 4.18 10.39
N ASN A 117 -22.00 4.63 9.29
CA ASN A 117 -22.45 5.73 8.43
C ASN A 117 -22.59 7.08 9.16
N GLN A 118 -21.87 7.27 10.27
CA GLN A 118 -21.78 8.53 10.99
C GLN A 118 -20.48 9.25 10.65
N ASP A 119 -20.54 10.57 10.56
CA ASP A 119 -19.36 11.40 10.38
C ASP A 119 -18.48 11.37 11.62
N GLY A 120 -17.17 11.24 11.42
CA GLY A 120 -16.17 11.29 12.47
C GLY A 120 -14.88 11.96 11.98
N GLY A 121 -14.04 12.35 12.95
CA GLY A 121 -12.75 12.98 12.70
C GLY A 121 -11.65 11.93 12.73
N PHE A 122 -10.91 11.78 11.65
CA PHE A 122 -9.90 10.74 11.50
C PHE A 122 -8.56 11.31 11.03
N PHE A 123 -7.48 10.82 11.63
CA PHE A 123 -6.11 11.05 11.17
C PHE A 123 -5.63 9.75 10.55
N VAL A 124 -5.23 9.82 9.28
CA VAL A 124 -4.86 8.63 8.49
C VAL A 124 -3.42 8.76 8.05
N PHE A 125 -2.67 7.68 8.23
CA PHE A 125 -1.26 7.59 7.87
C PHE A 125 -1.03 6.49 6.82
N GLY A 126 -1.36 6.81 5.57
CA GLY A 126 -1.32 5.87 4.43
C GLY A 126 0.06 5.63 3.81
N ASP A 127 1.05 6.47 4.14
CA ASP A 127 2.38 6.48 3.52
C ASP A 127 3.49 6.72 4.55
N ILE A 128 3.51 5.95 5.66
CA ILE A 128 4.65 5.92 6.60
C ILE A 128 5.52 4.71 6.30
N SER A 129 6.84 4.86 6.22
CA SER A 129 7.79 3.74 6.22
C SER A 129 8.81 3.89 7.35
N VAL A 130 9.46 2.78 7.71
CA VAL A 130 10.43 2.73 8.82
C VAL A 130 11.80 2.33 8.31
N ARG A 131 12.87 2.99 8.79
CA ARG A 131 14.28 2.73 8.40
C ARG A 131 15.06 1.87 9.39
N LEU A 132 14.43 1.47 10.49
CA LEU A 132 15.03 0.66 11.55
C LEU A 132 14.34 -0.71 11.62
N GLU A 133 15.11 -1.77 11.72
CA GLU A 133 14.60 -3.12 11.99
C GLU A 133 14.39 -3.33 13.50
N GLY A 134 13.37 -4.08 13.89
CA GLY A 134 13.08 -4.36 15.30
C GLY A 134 11.60 -4.25 15.68
N TYR A 135 11.34 -4.07 16.97
CA TYR A 135 9.99 -3.96 17.53
C TYR A 135 9.78 -2.55 18.07
N PHE A 136 8.71 -1.89 17.60
CA PHE A 136 8.49 -0.48 17.88
C PHE A 136 7.03 -0.17 18.17
N ARG A 137 6.77 1.04 18.66
CA ARG A 137 5.44 1.66 18.68
C ARG A 137 5.48 3.00 17.94
N LEU A 138 4.31 3.45 17.52
CA LEU A 138 4.11 4.82 17.08
C LEU A 138 3.59 5.65 18.25
N LYS A 139 4.21 6.80 18.49
CA LYS A 139 3.66 7.87 19.34
C LYS A 139 2.95 8.87 18.44
N LEU A 140 1.62 8.88 18.52
CA LEU A 140 0.71 9.69 17.73
C LEU A 140 0.29 10.90 18.57
N SER A 141 0.78 12.08 18.20
CA SER A 141 0.69 13.30 18.97
C SER A 141 -0.23 14.30 18.26
N LEU A 142 -1.35 14.66 18.89
CA LEU A 142 -2.28 15.67 18.40
C LEU A 142 -1.76 17.06 18.76
N PHE A 143 -1.75 17.94 17.77
CA PHE A 143 -1.40 19.34 17.90
C PHE A 143 -2.54 20.22 17.38
N GLN A 144 -2.70 21.39 18.00
CA GLN A 144 -3.51 22.48 17.49
C GLN A 144 -2.60 23.62 17.05
N ILE A 145 -2.74 24.06 15.80
CA ILE A 145 -2.05 25.23 15.28
C ILE A 145 -2.74 26.49 15.77
N SER A 146 -1.94 27.45 16.21
CA SER A 146 -2.35 28.78 16.63
C SER A 146 -1.43 29.83 16.02
N THR A 147 -1.76 31.11 16.21
CA THR A 147 -0.91 32.25 15.83
C THR A 147 0.46 32.24 16.52
N HIS A 148 0.59 31.56 17.66
CA HIS A 148 1.81 31.48 18.45
C HIS A 148 2.61 30.18 18.20
N GLY A 149 2.17 29.34 17.27
CA GLY A 149 2.79 28.05 16.97
C GLY A 149 1.84 26.88 17.22
N ALA A 150 2.38 25.67 17.38
CA ALA A 150 1.62 24.45 17.57
C ALA A 150 1.66 23.98 19.02
N VAL A 151 0.49 23.76 19.63
CA VAL A 151 0.35 23.28 21.01
C VAL A 151 0.07 21.79 20.99
N ASN A 152 0.88 20.98 21.69
CA ASN A 152 0.60 19.56 21.88
C ASN A 152 -0.60 19.39 22.83
N LEU A 153 -1.67 18.76 22.36
CA LEU A 153 -2.87 18.56 23.16
C LEU A 153 -2.88 17.20 23.86
N LYS A 154 -2.53 16.12 23.15
CA LYS A 154 -2.57 14.75 23.67
C LYS A 154 -1.75 13.81 22.79
N SER A 155 -1.16 12.79 23.41
CA SER A 155 -0.46 11.71 22.70
C SER A 155 -1.09 10.35 23.01
N ILE A 156 -1.13 9.45 22.03
CA ILE A 156 -1.51 8.04 22.17
C ILE A 156 -0.47 7.14 21.53
N TYR A 157 -0.30 5.93 22.04
CA TYR A 157 0.68 4.97 21.55
C TYR A 157 0.00 3.79 20.87
N SER A 158 0.54 3.37 19.71
CA SER A 158 0.12 2.14 19.07
C SER A 158 0.48 0.90 19.88
N ASN A 159 -0.06 -0.24 19.46
CA ASN A 159 0.48 -1.54 19.81
C ASN A 159 1.92 -1.68 19.28
N VAL A 160 2.66 -2.64 19.84
CA VAL A 160 3.97 -3.02 19.31
C VAL A 160 3.75 -3.64 17.93
N PHE A 161 4.55 -3.23 16.96
CA PHE A 161 4.59 -3.81 15.62
C PHE A 161 6.04 -4.18 15.27
N GLN A 162 6.19 -5.15 14.37
CA GLN A 162 7.50 -5.61 13.92
C GLN A 162 7.89 -4.95 12.60
N VAL A 163 9.12 -4.45 12.53
CA VAL A 163 9.77 -4.07 11.28
C VAL A 163 10.73 -5.19 10.90
N TYR A 164 10.43 -5.86 9.80
CA TYR A 164 11.20 -6.99 9.28
C TYR A 164 12.32 -6.52 8.35
N SER A 165 13.42 -7.25 8.30
CA SER A 165 14.37 -7.17 7.20
C SER A 165 13.73 -7.50 5.85
N VAL A 166 14.42 -7.12 4.76
CA VAL A 166 13.99 -7.41 3.39
C VAL A 166 13.71 -8.90 3.14
N LYS A 167 14.50 -9.78 3.75
CA LYS A 167 14.42 -11.24 3.52
C LYS A 167 13.32 -11.93 4.30
N THR A 168 12.96 -11.40 5.47
CA THR A 168 12.01 -12.03 6.41
C THR A 168 10.62 -11.45 6.34
N PHE A 169 10.44 -10.36 5.57
CA PHE A 169 9.15 -9.71 5.45
C PHE A 169 8.10 -10.65 4.83
N PRO A 170 6.99 -10.93 5.52
CA PRO A 170 5.99 -11.91 5.07
C PRO A 170 5.14 -11.43 3.89
N GLY A 171 5.32 -10.19 3.46
CA GLY A 171 4.50 -9.53 2.44
C GLY A 171 3.49 -8.56 3.04
N MET A 172 2.86 -7.78 2.17
CA MET A 172 1.80 -6.87 2.58
C MET A 172 0.50 -7.64 2.80
N LEU A 173 -0.27 -7.25 3.80
CA LEU A 173 -1.64 -7.70 4.04
C LEU A 173 -2.59 -7.16 2.97
N GLU A 174 -3.75 -7.80 2.87
CA GLU A 174 -4.87 -7.20 2.16
C GLU A 174 -5.33 -5.91 2.85
N SER A 175 -5.83 -4.95 2.07
CA SER A 175 -6.37 -3.73 2.66
C SER A 175 -7.57 -4.06 3.53
N THR A 176 -7.60 -3.55 4.76
CA THR A 176 -8.75 -3.72 5.66
C THR A 176 -10.02 -3.09 5.07
N PHE A 177 -11.18 -3.45 5.61
CA PHE A 177 -12.44 -2.80 5.26
C PHE A 177 -12.38 -1.28 5.50
N LEU A 178 -11.83 -0.85 6.64
CA LEU A 178 -11.71 0.56 6.98
C LEU A 178 -10.80 1.31 6.00
N SER A 179 -9.65 0.72 5.64
CA SER A 179 -8.74 1.29 4.63
C SER A 179 -9.43 1.48 3.29
N ARG A 180 -10.18 0.47 2.82
CA ARG A 180 -10.95 0.54 1.56
C ARG A 180 -12.01 1.63 1.63
N SER A 181 -12.85 1.61 2.67
CA SER A 181 -13.92 2.57 2.87
C SER A 181 -13.41 4.01 2.94
N PHE A 182 -12.27 4.26 3.60
CA PHE A 182 -11.67 5.60 3.67
C PHE A 182 -11.02 6.01 2.34
N SER A 183 -10.44 5.07 1.60
CA SER A 183 -9.96 5.33 0.24
C SER A 183 -11.08 5.69 -0.72
N ASP A 184 -12.24 5.01 -0.63
CA ASP A 184 -13.41 5.32 -1.45
C ASP A 184 -13.97 6.72 -1.17
N GLN A 185 -13.71 7.26 0.04
CA GLN A 185 -14.02 8.62 0.44
C GLN A 185 -12.92 9.65 0.09
N GLY A 186 -11.90 9.25 -0.67
CA GLY A 186 -10.85 10.14 -1.19
C GLY A 186 -9.59 10.23 -0.34
N VAL A 187 -9.46 9.46 0.74
CA VAL A 187 -8.20 9.41 1.51
C VAL A 187 -7.13 8.67 0.72
N ARG A 188 -5.90 9.19 0.70
CA ARG A 188 -4.78 8.63 -0.06
C ARG A 188 -4.20 7.39 0.63
N ILE A 189 -4.86 6.24 0.45
CA ILE A 189 -4.40 4.93 0.94
C ILE A 189 -4.15 4.01 -0.25
N ARG A 190 -3.05 3.24 -0.23
CA ARG A 190 -2.80 2.24 -1.27
C ARG A 190 -3.69 1.01 -1.05
N ILE A 191 -4.69 0.84 -1.91
CA ILE A 191 -5.59 -0.31 -1.86
C ILE A 191 -4.99 -1.52 -2.58
N ARG A 192 -5.01 -2.65 -1.88
CA ARG A 192 -4.57 -3.96 -2.36
C ARG A 192 -5.72 -4.93 -2.17
N LYS A 193 -5.98 -5.73 -3.20
CA LYS A 193 -6.96 -6.81 -3.18
C LYS A 193 -6.24 -8.12 -2.91
N GLU A 194 -6.78 -8.93 -2.02
CA GLU A 194 -6.34 -10.31 -1.86
C GLU A 194 -6.45 -11.02 -3.22
N HIS A 195 -5.36 -11.62 -3.69
CA HIS A 195 -5.46 -12.57 -4.79
C HIS A 195 -6.17 -13.79 -4.23
N ARG A 196 -7.49 -13.91 -4.50
CA ARG A 196 -8.14 -15.23 -4.41
C ARG A 196 -7.22 -16.19 -5.14
N ILE A 197 -6.70 -17.17 -4.41
CA ILE A 197 -6.18 -18.39 -5.01
C ILE A 197 -7.35 -18.88 -5.86
N GLN A 198 -7.29 -18.63 -7.17
CA GLN A 198 -8.16 -19.29 -8.13
C GLN A 198 -7.70 -20.74 -8.06
N LEU A 199 -8.24 -21.48 -7.10
CA LEU A 199 -8.17 -22.93 -7.07
C LEU A 199 -8.62 -23.36 -8.46
N HIS A 200 -7.68 -23.96 -9.19
CA HIS A 200 -7.78 -24.42 -10.56
C HIS A 200 -9.17 -24.99 -10.88
N HIS A 201 -10.08 -24.15 -11.38
CA HIS A 201 -11.31 -24.62 -12.03
C HIS A 201 -11.02 -25.26 -13.41
N SER A 202 -9.76 -25.22 -13.85
CA SER A 202 -9.28 -25.85 -15.08
C SER A 202 -9.13 -27.37 -14.97
N ASN A 203 -9.01 -27.96 -13.78
CA ASN A 203 -8.90 -29.42 -13.64
C ASN A 203 -10.26 -30.14 -13.72
N LYS A 204 -11.37 -29.47 -13.41
CA LYS A 204 -12.70 -30.10 -13.46
C LYS A 204 -13.24 -30.27 -14.90
N ARG A 205 -12.81 -29.41 -15.84
CA ARG A 205 -13.18 -29.53 -17.27
C ARG A 205 -12.34 -30.56 -18.04
N LYS A 206 -11.20 -31.01 -17.48
CA LYS A 206 -10.38 -32.05 -18.11
C LYS A 206 -10.83 -33.45 -17.70
N LEU A 207 -11.17 -33.64 -16.41
CA LEU A 207 -11.72 -34.88 -15.88
C LEU A 207 -13.06 -35.27 -16.56
N SER A 208 -13.96 -34.31 -16.80
CA SER A 208 -15.25 -34.60 -17.44
C SER A 208 -15.13 -35.04 -18.91
N ARG A 209 -14.06 -34.64 -19.61
CA ARG A 209 -13.87 -34.95 -21.04
C ARG A 209 -13.20 -36.30 -21.27
N GLU A 210 -12.38 -36.75 -20.32
CA GLU A 210 -11.75 -38.07 -20.32
C GLU A 210 -12.75 -39.17 -19.90
N GLU A 211 -13.66 -38.87 -18.98
CA GLU A 211 -14.75 -39.78 -18.58
C GLU A 211 -15.76 -40.02 -19.71
N GLU A 212 -16.17 -38.98 -20.45
CA GLU A 212 -17.07 -39.13 -21.61
C GLU A 212 -16.45 -39.96 -22.75
N GLN A 213 -15.15 -39.79 -23.02
CA GLN A 213 -14.45 -40.56 -24.06
C GLN A 213 -14.28 -42.03 -23.68
N GLN A 214 -14.05 -42.35 -22.40
CA GLN A 214 -13.97 -43.73 -21.93
C GLN A 214 -15.34 -44.43 -21.90
N GLN A 215 -16.42 -43.71 -21.59
CA GLN A 215 -17.78 -44.26 -21.64
C GLN A 215 -18.22 -44.56 -23.08
N GLN A 216 -17.83 -43.72 -24.04
CA GLN A 216 -18.16 -43.90 -25.46
C GLN A 216 -17.35 -45.04 -26.08
N ALA A 217 -16.06 -45.18 -25.75
CA ALA A 217 -15.25 -46.32 -26.17
C ALA A 217 -15.78 -47.67 -25.62
N LYS A 218 -16.23 -47.72 -24.37
CA LYS A 218 -16.83 -48.92 -23.77
C LYS A 218 -18.15 -49.32 -24.44
N ARG A 219 -18.97 -48.35 -24.86
CA ARG A 219 -20.21 -48.62 -25.61
C ARG A 219 -19.95 -49.12 -27.03
N THR A 220 -18.95 -48.58 -27.72
CA THR A 220 -18.58 -49.05 -29.06
C THR A 220 -18.05 -50.48 -29.03
N ILE A 221 -17.23 -50.83 -28.03
CA ILE A 221 -16.69 -52.19 -27.87
C ILE A 221 -17.79 -53.21 -27.52
N SER A 222 -18.78 -52.85 -26.70
CA SER A 222 -19.89 -53.77 -26.39
C SER A 222 -20.79 -54.07 -27.60
N LEU A 223 -20.96 -53.11 -28.51
CA LEU A 223 -21.77 -53.27 -29.73
C LEU A 223 -21.08 -54.15 -30.78
N LEU A 224 -19.74 -54.15 -30.83
CA LEU A 224 -18.95 -55.01 -31.71
C LEU A 224 -18.94 -56.49 -31.23
N SER A 225 -19.21 -56.74 -29.95
CA SER A 225 -19.25 -58.09 -29.37
C SER A 225 -20.60 -58.79 -29.53
N SER A 226 -21.69 -58.09 -29.87
CA SER A 226 -23.05 -58.65 -29.91
C SER A 226 -23.62 -58.85 -31.32
N GLY A 227 -22.81 -58.76 -32.37
CA GLY A 227 -23.17 -59.24 -33.72
C GLY A 227 -24.50 -58.69 -34.29
N SER A 228 -24.76 -57.39 -34.14
CA SER A 228 -25.91 -56.75 -34.81
C SER A 228 -25.57 -55.34 -35.28
N MET A 229 -25.52 -55.18 -36.60
CA MET A 229 -25.35 -53.88 -37.27
C MET A 229 -26.72 -53.20 -37.39
N PRO A 230 -26.88 -51.94 -36.96
CA PRO A 230 -27.99 -51.12 -37.43
C PRO A 230 -27.64 -50.48 -38.78
N ALA A 231 -28.61 -50.54 -39.69
CA ALA A 231 -28.54 -49.95 -41.02
C ALA A 231 -28.46 -48.41 -40.97
N LEU A 232 -27.81 -47.88 -42.00
CA LEU A 232 -27.75 -46.47 -42.36
C LEU A 232 -29.16 -45.95 -42.72
N SER A 233 -29.64 -44.89 -42.08
CA SER A 233 -30.54 -43.94 -42.76
C SER A 233 -30.49 -42.54 -42.14
N THR A 234 -30.32 -41.60 -43.06
CA THR A 234 -30.13 -40.16 -42.93
C THR A 234 -31.44 -39.45 -42.63
N PHE A 235 -31.44 -38.45 -41.73
CA PHE A 235 -32.31 -37.29 -41.86
C PHE A 235 -31.58 -35.98 -41.55
N TYR A 236 -31.82 -35.03 -42.45
CA TYR A 236 -31.14 -33.77 -42.70
C TYR A 236 -31.72 -32.62 -41.87
N ASN A 237 -30.91 -31.63 -41.51
CA ASN A 237 -31.17 -30.21 -41.84
C ASN A 237 -29.91 -29.36 -41.49
N THR A 238 -29.18 -28.85 -42.48
CA THR A 238 -29.20 -27.46 -43.03
C THR A 238 -28.96 -26.39 -41.96
N ASN A 239 -28.08 -25.38 -42.09
CA ASN A 239 -27.62 -24.62 -43.24
C ASN A 239 -26.29 -23.91 -42.87
N SER A 240 -25.24 -24.05 -43.70
CA SER A 240 -24.64 -23.01 -44.60
C SER A 240 -23.59 -22.10 -43.94
N ASN A 241 -22.30 -22.31 -44.24
CA ASN A 241 -21.47 -21.62 -45.26
C ASN A 241 -21.06 -20.20 -44.82
N HIS A 242 -19.78 -19.88 -44.64
CA HIS A 242 -18.82 -19.82 -45.75
C HIS A 242 -17.35 -20.15 -45.41
N SER A 243 -16.74 -20.77 -46.41
CA SER A 243 -15.40 -21.32 -46.67
C SER A 243 -14.31 -20.24 -46.90
N LYS A 244 -13.07 -20.41 -46.39
CA LYS A 244 -11.83 -20.96 -47.02
C LYS A 244 -11.14 -20.01 -48.05
N PRO A 245 -9.83 -20.12 -48.39
CA PRO A 245 -8.98 -21.32 -48.33
C PRO A 245 -7.49 -21.14 -47.92
N LEU A 246 -6.84 -22.31 -47.87
CA LEU A 246 -5.41 -22.58 -47.66
C LEU A 246 -4.51 -22.05 -48.77
N HIS A 247 -3.24 -21.75 -48.44
CA HIS A 247 -2.12 -22.11 -49.30
C HIS A 247 -0.93 -22.64 -48.49
N HIS A 248 -0.44 -23.77 -48.98
CA HIS A 248 0.73 -24.55 -48.60
C HIS A 248 2.03 -23.75 -48.82
N LYS A 249 3.03 -23.89 -47.93
CA LYS A 249 4.44 -24.25 -48.26
C LYS A 249 5.39 -24.16 -47.04
N THR A 250 6.02 -25.31 -46.77
CA THR A 250 7.42 -25.53 -46.33
C THR A 250 7.92 -25.04 -44.95
N CYS A 251 8.26 -26.02 -44.09
CA CYS A 251 9.35 -25.98 -43.10
C CYS A 251 10.73 -25.88 -43.81
N PRO A 252 11.83 -25.37 -43.20
CA PRO A 252 12.44 -25.97 -41.99
C PRO A 252 13.09 -25.00 -40.97
N THR A 253 13.32 -25.50 -39.75
CA THR A 253 14.27 -25.02 -38.74
C THR A 253 15.70 -25.55 -39.04
N PRO A 254 16.71 -25.43 -38.16
CA PRO A 254 17.36 -24.28 -37.54
C PRO A 254 18.89 -24.26 -37.86
N THR A 255 19.62 -23.16 -37.64
CA THR A 255 21.10 -23.24 -37.50
C THR A 255 21.73 -22.07 -36.76
N ASP A 256 22.71 -22.45 -35.93
CA ASP A 256 23.68 -21.67 -35.18
C ASP A 256 24.45 -20.62 -35.97
N THR A 257 24.90 -19.55 -35.30
CA THR A 257 26.35 -19.28 -35.28
C THR A 257 26.78 -18.56 -34.00
N LEU A 258 27.71 -19.20 -33.29
CA LEU A 258 28.62 -18.68 -32.29
C LEU A 258 29.67 -17.73 -32.90
N LEU A 259 30.49 -17.17 -32.00
CA LEU A 259 31.84 -16.59 -32.16
C LEU A 259 31.85 -15.05 -32.25
N SER A 260 32.08 -14.37 -31.13
CA SER A 260 33.38 -14.19 -30.45
C SER A 260 34.33 -13.29 -31.21
N PHE A 261 34.76 -12.20 -30.58
CA PHE A 261 36.16 -11.77 -30.52
C PHE A 261 36.28 -11.00 -29.18
N LEU A 262 36.89 -11.62 -28.16
CA LEU A 262 38.34 -11.62 -27.87
C LEU A 262 38.78 -10.27 -27.28
N ASN A 263 39.10 -10.29 -25.98
CA ASN A 263 40.47 -10.28 -25.43
C ASN A 263 41.08 -8.87 -25.48
N GLN A 264 41.79 -8.37 -24.48
CA GLN A 264 42.75 -9.06 -23.63
C GLN A 264 43.22 -8.11 -22.52
N LYS A 265 43.64 -8.70 -21.39
CA LYS A 265 44.83 -8.38 -20.53
C LYS A 265 45.26 -6.90 -20.38
N GLY A 266 45.61 -6.41 -19.21
CA GLY A 266 45.90 -7.05 -17.92
C GLY A 266 46.85 -6.19 -17.08
N ALA A 267 47.23 -6.75 -15.94
CA ALA A 267 48.40 -6.48 -15.11
C ALA A 267 48.55 -5.11 -14.39
N GLY A 268 48.52 -5.19 -13.06
CA GLY A 268 49.75 -4.95 -12.28
C GLY A 268 49.82 -3.72 -11.36
N LYS A 269 50.15 -4.02 -10.09
CA LYS A 269 50.91 -3.23 -9.08
C LYS A 269 50.17 -2.26 -8.16
N ASP A 270 49.98 -2.71 -6.91
CA ASP A 270 50.30 -1.96 -5.67
C ASP A 270 51.85 -1.85 -5.50
N PRO A 271 52.45 -1.02 -4.61
CA PRO A 271 51.88 -0.38 -3.41
C PRO A 271 52.34 1.08 -3.08
N SER A 272 51.86 1.58 -1.94
CA SER A 272 52.46 2.57 -1.02
C SER A 272 52.32 4.08 -1.29
N SER A 273 51.54 4.75 -0.43
CA SER A 273 51.92 6.04 0.16
C SER A 273 51.29 6.20 1.55
N THR A 274 52.17 6.30 2.53
CA THR A 274 51.96 6.70 3.93
C THR A 274 51.77 8.23 4.03
N TYR A 275 51.53 8.72 5.26
CA TYR A 275 51.39 10.10 5.76
C TYR A 275 49.93 10.62 5.80
N SER A 276 49.40 11.14 6.91
CA SER A 276 49.97 11.47 8.21
C SER A 276 48.83 11.77 9.21
N ILE A 277 49.05 11.35 10.45
CA ILE A 277 48.34 11.73 11.67
C ILE A 277 48.59 13.23 11.93
N LEU A 278 47.55 13.97 12.31
CA LEU A 278 47.70 15.26 12.98
C LEU A 278 46.78 15.29 14.20
N ASN A 279 47.43 15.37 15.36
CA ASN A 279 46.85 15.66 16.66
C ASN A 279 46.23 17.07 16.69
N ASP A 280 45.06 17.18 17.30
CA ASP A 280 44.66 18.09 18.40
C ASP A 280 45.65 19.21 18.80
N PRO A 281 45.16 20.40 19.22
CA PRO A 281 44.65 20.52 20.59
C PRO A 281 43.45 21.45 20.85
N ALA A 282 42.76 21.10 21.94
CA ALA A 282 42.11 21.93 22.97
C ALA A 282 41.96 23.43 22.72
N TRP A 283 40.72 23.93 22.81
CA TRP A 283 40.21 24.84 23.87
C TRP A 283 38.68 24.71 23.94
#